data_AF-A0A397JVY2-F1
#
_entry.id   AF-A0A397JVY2-F1
#
_cell.length_a   1.000
_cell.length_b   1.000
_cell.length_c   1.000
_cell.angle_alpha   90.00
_cell.angle_beta   90.00
_cell.angle_gamma   90.00
#
_symmetry.space_group_name_H-M   'P 1'
#
loop_
_entity.id
_entity.type
_entity.pdbx_description
1 polymer ?
#
loop_
_entity_poly.entity_id
_entity_poly.type
_entity_poly.pdbx_seq_one_letter_code
_entity_poly.pdbx_strand_id
1 'polypeptide(L)'
;MHGLGILSSWSGNLDKNNITGLTPYSDYYNYQFFGFYENIFDRYVKFVRNNEKSTWTNYTYQLNMAVANGTSFNSYSEFVTAVKSSTQWKYAEYALTSATTDASLYFTPAEDTSWNEDIELESGLNPFKSGSSICHVSQKLNTTSDFLLTWSREPGITLEESIQIGGNYSSPIGPRIYLY
;
A
#
# COMPACT_ATOMS: atom_id res chain seq x y z
N MET A 1 8.27 12.52 -5.31
CA MET A 1 9.18 11.97 -4.28
C MET A 1 8.47 10.78 -3.67
N HIS A 2 9.00 9.56 -3.80
CA HIS A 2 8.48 8.38 -3.08
C HIS A 2 9.10 8.41 -1.69
N GLY A 3 8.29 8.64 -0.65
CA GLY A 3 8.70 8.86 0.74
C GLY A 3 9.77 7.89 1.24
N LEU A 4 11.04 8.31 1.14
CA LEU A 4 12.25 7.58 1.57
C LEU A 4 12.52 6.22 0.90
N GLY A 5 11.99 5.98 -0.30
CA GLY A 5 12.26 4.74 -1.04
C GLY A 5 11.48 3.51 -0.56
N ILE A 6 10.45 3.73 0.26
CA ILE A 6 9.47 2.69 0.62
C ILE A 6 8.52 2.50 -0.56
N LEU A 7 8.43 1.27 -1.06
CA LEU A 7 7.56 0.91 -2.16
C LEU A 7 6.66 -0.24 -1.77
N SER A 8 5.38 -0.08 -2.06
CA SER A 8 4.42 -1.16 -2.00
C SER A 8 4.39 -1.94 -3.31
N SER A 9 4.22 -3.26 -3.26
CA SER A 9 3.94 -4.06 -4.46
C SER A 9 2.48 -3.97 -4.92
N TRP A 10 1.59 -3.44 -4.07
CA TRP A 10 0.15 -3.49 -4.28
C TRP A 10 -0.33 -2.37 -5.20
N SER A 11 -1.06 -2.75 -6.25
CA SER A 11 -1.47 -1.84 -7.31
C SER A 11 -2.65 -2.38 -8.10
N GLY A 12 -3.28 -1.53 -8.91
CA GLY A 12 -4.36 -1.92 -9.84
C GLY A 12 -3.87 -2.56 -11.14
N ASN A 13 -2.67 -3.16 -11.19
CA ASN A 13 -1.98 -3.53 -12.44
C ASN A 13 -2.69 -4.60 -13.29
N LEU A 14 -3.57 -5.41 -12.70
CA LEU A 14 -4.38 -6.36 -13.47
C LEU A 14 -5.55 -5.68 -14.20
N ASP A 15 -5.85 -4.43 -13.87
CA ASP A 15 -6.87 -3.61 -14.51
C ASP A 15 -6.25 -2.53 -15.40
N LYS A 16 -6.74 -2.40 -16.64
CA LYS A 16 -6.21 -1.40 -17.60
C LYS A 16 -6.75 0.01 -17.35
N ASN A 17 -8.07 0.15 -17.16
CA ASN A 17 -8.74 1.46 -17.12
C ASN A 17 -9.74 1.60 -15.96
N ASN A 18 -10.31 0.49 -15.47
CA ASN A 18 -11.29 0.48 -14.39
C ASN A 18 -10.79 -0.44 -13.30
N ILE A 19 -10.21 0.13 -12.24
CA ILE A 19 -9.60 -0.62 -11.15
C ILE A 19 -10.74 -1.21 -10.31
N THR A 20 -10.84 -2.54 -10.34
CA THR A 20 -11.83 -3.35 -9.64
C THR A 20 -11.21 -4.09 -8.45
N GLY A 21 -9.89 -4.17 -8.38
CA GLY A 21 -9.16 -4.71 -7.23
C GLY A 21 -7.71 -4.28 -7.23
N LEU A 22 -7.06 -4.39 -6.08
CA LEU A 22 -5.61 -4.21 -5.95
C LEU A 22 -4.96 -5.58 -5.74
N THR A 23 -3.83 -5.82 -6.39
CA THR A 23 -3.03 -7.03 -6.20
C THR A 23 -1.57 -6.67 -5.96
N PRO A 24 -0.79 -7.56 -5.31
CA PRO A 24 0.67 -7.49 -5.35
C PRO A 24 1.20 -7.62 -6.79
N TYR A 25 2.51 -7.51 -6.95
CA TYR A 25 3.15 -7.86 -8.22
C TYR A 25 2.90 -9.33 -8.54
N SER A 26 2.50 -9.61 -9.78
CA SER A 26 2.43 -10.97 -10.30
C SER A 26 3.73 -11.34 -10.97
N ASP A 27 4.24 -12.51 -10.66
CA ASP A 27 5.25 -13.18 -11.46
C ASP A 27 4.54 -13.90 -12.61
N TYR A 28 4.33 -13.16 -13.69
CA TYR A 28 3.81 -13.69 -14.94
C TYR A 28 4.84 -13.51 -16.05
N TYR A 29 5.42 -14.62 -16.50
CA TYR A 29 6.49 -14.63 -17.50
C TYR A 29 6.33 -15.83 -18.43
N ASN A 30 6.66 -15.65 -19.72
CA ASN A 30 6.50 -16.68 -20.76
C ASN A 30 5.14 -17.39 -20.73
N TYR A 31 4.08 -16.60 -20.54
CA TYR A 31 2.70 -17.07 -20.45
C TYR A 31 2.38 -17.99 -19.26
N GLN A 32 3.23 -18.02 -18.24
CA GLN A 32 3.05 -18.79 -17.02
C GLN A 32 2.95 -17.89 -15.81
N PHE A 33 2.11 -18.28 -14.84
CA PHE A 33 1.95 -17.59 -13.56
C PHE A 33 2.66 -18.36 -12.44
N PHE A 34 3.58 -17.71 -11.73
CA PHE A 34 4.35 -18.28 -10.62
C PHE A 34 3.92 -17.77 -9.24
N GLY A 35 2.95 -16.87 -9.19
CA GLY A 35 2.42 -16.33 -7.95
C GLY A 35 2.45 -14.81 -7.88
N PHE A 36 1.75 -14.27 -6.90
CA PHE A 36 1.89 -12.92 -6.39
C PHE A 36 2.96 -12.88 -5.31
N TYR A 37 3.77 -11.84 -5.31
CA TYR A 37 4.80 -11.59 -4.30
C TYR A 37 4.75 -10.15 -3.79
N GLU A 38 5.21 -9.98 -2.55
CA GLU A 38 5.16 -8.73 -1.80
C GLU A 38 6.55 -8.15 -1.57
N ASN A 39 6.64 -6.84 -1.42
CA ASN A 39 7.83 -6.20 -0.87
C ASN A 39 7.88 -6.40 0.65
N ILE A 40 9.06 -6.19 1.25
CA ILE A 40 9.21 -6.34 2.70
C ILE A 40 8.28 -5.40 3.49
N PHE A 41 8.06 -4.18 2.97
CA PHE A 41 7.16 -3.18 3.57
C PHE A 41 5.75 -3.71 3.73
N ASP A 42 5.22 -4.36 2.69
CA ASP A 42 3.85 -4.84 2.61
C ASP A 42 3.51 -5.84 3.73
N ARG A 43 4.49 -6.61 4.20
CA ARG A 43 4.30 -7.57 5.31
C ARG A 43 3.85 -6.92 6.61
N TYR A 44 4.18 -5.65 6.79
CA TYR A 44 3.89 -4.87 7.97
C TYR A 44 2.65 -3.98 7.80
N VAL A 45 2.00 -4.04 6.63
CA VAL A 45 0.79 -3.26 6.37
C VAL A 45 -0.46 -4.09 6.67
N LYS A 46 -1.47 -3.40 7.23
CA LYS A 46 -2.76 -3.94 7.64
C LYS A 46 -3.88 -3.20 6.93
N PHE A 47 -4.80 -3.95 6.37
CA PHE A 47 -6.11 -3.47 5.92
C PHE A 47 -7.08 -3.50 7.10
N VAL A 48 -7.77 -2.39 7.35
CA VAL A 48 -8.85 -2.32 8.33
C VAL A 48 -10.18 -2.34 7.61
N ARG A 49 -10.98 -3.38 7.88
CA ARG A 49 -12.33 -3.49 7.35
C ARG A 49 -13.25 -3.99 8.45
N ASN A 50 -14.39 -3.33 8.66
CA ASN A 50 -15.35 -3.68 9.71
C ASN A 50 -14.70 -3.81 11.11
N ASN A 51 -13.72 -2.95 11.41
CA ASN A 51 -12.89 -2.99 12.63
C ASN A 51 -11.99 -4.23 12.77
N GLU A 52 -11.89 -5.08 11.75
CA GLU A 52 -10.94 -6.19 11.71
C GLU A 52 -9.68 -5.78 10.95
N LYS A 53 -8.51 -6.11 11.52
CA LYS A 53 -7.20 -5.90 10.90
C LYS A 53 -6.77 -7.19 10.21
N SER A 54 -6.55 -7.13 8.90
CA SER A 54 -5.96 -8.22 8.12
C SER A 54 -4.62 -7.78 7.55
N THR A 55 -3.59 -8.62 7.67
CA THR A 55 -2.30 -8.35 7.05
C THR A 55 -2.38 -8.54 5.55
N TRP A 56 -1.56 -7.80 4.82
CA TRP A 56 -1.50 -7.95 3.37
C TRP A 56 -1.00 -9.31 2.93
N THR A 57 -0.04 -9.89 3.68
CA THR A 57 0.44 -11.25 3.46
C THR A 57 -0.68 -12.29 3.51
N ASN A 58 -1.71 -12.09 4.35
CA ASN A 58 -2.89 -12.95 4.33
C ASN A 58 -3.65 -12.84 2.99
N TYR A 59 -3.88 -11.62 2.51
CA TYR A 59 -4.59 -11.41 1.24
C TYR A 59 -3.77 -11.91 0.04
N THR A 60 -2.46 -11.71 0.03
CA THR A 60 -1.55 -12.27 -0.99
C THR A 60 -1.62 -13.79 -1.01
N TYR A 61 -1.60 -14.43 0.16
CA TYR A 61 -1.76 -15.88 0.25
C TYR A 61 -3.09 -16.34 -0.38
N GLN A 62 -4.20 -15.65 -0.10
CA GLN A 62 -5.50 -15.98 -0.68
C GLN A 62 -5.52 -15.76 -2.20
N LEU A 63 -4.94 -14.66 -2.70
CA LEU A 63 -4.83 -14.37 -4.13
C LEU A 63 -3.98 -15.42 -4.86
N ASN A 64 -2.94 -15.96 -4.22
CA ASN A 64 -2.14 -17.08 -4.75
C ASN A 64 -2.92 -18.40 -4.86
N MET A 65 -4.10 -18.50 -4.25
CA MET A 65 -5.01 -19.63 -4.45
C MET A 65 -5.98 -19.43 -5.63
N ALA A 66 -5.97 -18.25 -6.30
CA ALA A 66 -6.84 -17.98 -7.44
C ALA A 66 -6.54 -18.89 -8.63
N VAL A 67 -5.25 -19.18 -8.84
CA VAL A 67 -4.70 -19.99 -9.93
C VAL A 67 -3.49 -20.74 -9.37
N ALA A 68 -3.32 -22.02 -9.76
CA ALA A 68 -2.17 -22.79 -9.32
C ALA A 68 -0.84 -22.23 -9.87
N ASN A 69 0.22 -22.30 -9.06
CA ASN A 69 1.58 -21.96 -9.50
C ASN A 69 2.01 -22.84 -10.69
N GLY A 70 2.62 -22.23 -11.71
CA GLY A 70 3.05 -22.87 -12.95
C GLY A 70 1.95 -23.00 -14.00
N THR A 71 0.74 -22.48 -13.73
CA THR A 71 -0.35 -22.53 -14.71
C THR A 71 0.05 -21.74 -15.96
N SER A 72 -0.08 -22.40 -17.11
CA SER A 72 0.17 -21.81 -18.43
C SER A 72 -1.14 -21.26 -19.01
N PHE A 73 -1.03 -20.11 -19.68
CA PHE A 73 -2.14 -19.43 -20.33
C PHE A 73 -1.81 -19.20 -21.81
N ASN A 74 -2.81 -19.00 -22.66
CA ASN A 74 -2.56 -18.64 -24.06
C ASN A 74 -2.30 -17.14 -24.23
N SER A 75 -2.68 -16.32 -23.23
CA SER A 75 -2.45 -14.88 -23.23
C SER A 75 -2.49 -14.28 -21.82
N TYR A 76 -1.96 -13.06 -21.68
CA TYR A 76 -2.09 -12.28 -20.45
C TYR A 76 -3.56 -11.99 -20.10
N SER A 77 -4.41 -11.77 -21.12
CA SER A 77 -5.84 -11.51 -20.89
C SER A 77 -6.57 -12.72 -20.31
N GLU A 78 -6.17 -13.92 -20.70
CA GLU A 78 -6.71 -15.16 -20.14
C GLU A 78 -6.29 -15.34 -18.68
N PHE A 79 -5.01 -15.09 -18.37
CA PHE A 79 -4.52 -15.06 -16.99
C PHE A 79 -5.31 -14.09 -16.11
N VAL A 80 -5.46 -12.84 -16.54
CA VAL A 80 -6.22 -11.82 -15.80
C VAL A 80 -7.67 -12.27 -15.61
N THR A 81 -8.30 -12.81 -16.65
CA THR A 81 -9.68 -13.31 -16.57
C THR A 81 -9.79 -14.44 -15.57
N ALA A 82 -8.88 -15.41 -15.58
CA ALA A 82 -8.86 -16.53 -14.66
C ALA A 82 -8.74 -16.06 -13.20
N VAL A 83 -7.78 -15.19 -12.89
CA VAL A 83 -7.59 -14.62 -11.55
C VAL A 83 -8.85 -13.88 -11.08
N LYS A 84 -9.38 -12.98 -11.91
CA LYS A 84 -10.55 -12.13 -11.56
C LYS A 84 -11.85 -12.93 -11.45
N SER A 85 -11.99 -14.03 -12.18
CA SER A 85 -13.15 -14.92 -12.10
C SER A 85 -13.12 -15.84 -10.87
N SER A 86 -11.97 -15.96 -10.21
CA SER A 86 -11.83 -16.79 -9.01
C SER A 86 -12.60 -16.20 -7.82
N THR A 87 -13.03 -17.07 -6.90
CA THR A 87 -13.62 -16.63 -5.62
C THR A 87 -12.63 -15.87 -4.73
N GLN A 88 -11.32 -15.93 -5.05
CA GLN A 88 -10.27 -15.23 -4.34
C GLN A 88 -10.15 -13.76 -4.74
N TRP A 89 -10.75 -13.35 -5.86
CA TRP A 89 -10.73 -11.96 -6.31
C TRP A 89 -11.31 -10.98 -5.28
N LYS A 90 -12.22 -11.44 -4.42
CA LYS A 90 -12.76 -10.65 -3.30
C LYS A 90 -11.69 -10.02 -2.40
N TYR A 91 -10.51 -10.65 -2.27
CA TYR A 91 -9.41 -10.09 -1.47
C TYR A 91 -8.74 -8.89 -2.17
N ALA A 92 -8.70 -8.88 -3.49
CA ALA A 92 -8.28 -7.71 -4.27
C ALA A 92 -9.32 -6.58 -4.16
N GLU A 93 -10.61 -6.92 -4.16
CA GLU A 93 -11.70 -5.95 -3.94
C GLU A 93 -11.66 -5.36 -2.52
N TYR A 94 -11.34 -6.17 -1.50
CA TYR A 94 -11.18 -5.69 -0.13
C TYR A 94 -9.96 -4.79 0.03
N ALA A 95 -8.85 -5.11 -0.62
CA ALA A 95 -7.68 -4.24 -0.67
C ALA A 95 -8.02 -2.88 -1.31
N LEU A 96 -8.74 -2.88 -2.44
CA LEU A 96 -9.23 -1.65 -3.08
C LEU A 96 -10.19 -0.87 -2.18
N THR A 97 -11.12 -1.56 -1.50
CA THR A 97 -12.05 -0.93 -0.56
C THR A 97 -11.30 -0.22 0.55
N SER A 98 -10.25 -0.83 1.07
CA SER A 98 -9.41 -0.20 2.11
C SER A 98 -8.65 1.00 1.52
N ALA A 99 -7.99 0.87 0.38
CA ALA A 99 -7.30 2.00 -0.25
C ALA A 99 -8.22 3.21 -0.53
N THR A 100 -9.52 2.97 -0.77
CA THR A 100 -10.54 3.98 -1.08
C THR A 100 -11.35 4.44 0.15
N THR A 101 -11.15 3.84 1.33
CA THR A 101 -11.82 4.21 2.58
C THR A 101 -10.83 4.95 3.49
N ASP A 102 -11.21 6.12 4.00
CA ASP A 102 -10.35 6.90 4.91
C ASP A 102 -10.00 6.10 6.18
N ALA A 103 -8.80 6.34 6.70
CA ALA A 103 -8.26 5.76 7.94
C ALA A 103 -8.34 4.21 8.00
N SER A 104 -8.08 3.53 6.89
CA SER A 104 -8.21 2.06 6.80
C SER A 104 -6.93 1.33 6.39
N LEU A 105 -5.82 2.05 6.26
CA LEU A 105 -4.49 1.50 5.98
C LEU A 105 -3.52 1.88 7.09
N TYR A 106 -2.82 0.88 7.63
CA TYR A 106 -1.89 1.08 8.73
C TYR A 106 -0.63 0.27 8.53
N PHE A 107 0.52 0.87 8.82
CA PHE A 107 1.80 0.18 8.95
C PHE A 107 2.08 -0.08 10.43
N THR A 108 2.38 -1.33 10.78
CA THR A 108 2.80 -1.71 12.13
C THR A 108 4.27 -2.09 12.11
N PRO A 109 5.14 -1.41 12.88
CA PRO A 109 6.53 -1.82 13.04
C PRO A 109 6.69 -3.28 13.48
N ALA A 110 7.87 -3.86 13.22
CA ALA A 110 8.17 -5.20 13.70
C ALA A 110 8.16 -5.27 15.23
N GLU A 111 7.79 -6.43 15.79
CA GLU A 111 7.58 -6.63 17.24
C GLU A 111 8.85 -6.42 18.08
N ASP A 112 10.03 -6.50 17.46
CA ASP A 112 11.34 -6.28 18.08
C ASP A 112 11.77 -4.82 18.09
N THR A 113 10.93 -3.91 17.61
CA THR A 113 11.15 -2.47 17.72
C THR A 113 10.61 -1.95 19.05
N SER A 114 11.17 -0.84 19.55
CA SER A 114 10.63 -0.12 20.71
C SER A 114 9.28 0.57 20.41
N TRP A 115 8.71 0.35 19.23
CA TRP A 115 7.50 1.01 18.74
C TRP A 115 6.35 0.03 18.64
N ASN A 116 5.27 0.32 19.36
CA ASN A 116 4.07 -0.52 19.45
C ASN A 116 2.83 0.15 18.85
N GLU A 117 2.99 1.30 18.19
CA GLU A 117 1.91 2.06 17.59
C GLU A 117 1.81 1.83 16.08
N ASP A 118 0.58 1.78 15.59
CA ASP A 118 0.29 1.75 14.16
C ASP A 118 0.45 3.15 13.56
N ILE A 119 1.11 3.22 12.41
CA ILE A 119 1.24 4.44 11.60
C ILE A 119 0.15 4.42 10.53
N GLU A 120 -0.74 5.40 10.56
CA GLU A 120 -1.78 5.56 9.53
C GLU A 120 -1.14 5.92 8.19
N LEU A 121 -1.45 5.12 7.16
CA LEU A 121 -1.03 5.35 5.79
C LEU A 121 -2.11 6.12 5.01
N GLU A 122 -1.70 6.75 3.92
CA GLU A 122 -2.59 7.40 2.97
C GLU A 122 -3.66 6.41 2.48
N SER A 123 -4.91 6.76 2.70
CA SER A 123 -6.11 6.01 2.33
C SER A 123 -7.25 6.98 1.99
N GLY A 124 -8.42 6.49 1.60
CA GLY A 124 -9.51 7.36 1.14
C GLY A 124 -9.33 7.87 -0.30
N LEU A 125 -8.50 7.19 -1.09
CA LEU A 125 -8.21 7.56 -2.48
C LEU A 125 -9.42 7.24 -3.38
N ASN A 126 -10.38 8.17 -3.48
CA ASN A 126 -11.62 7.96 -4.22
C ASN A 126 -11.78 8.97 -5.39
N PRO A 127 -11.70 8.53 -6.66
CA PRO A 127 -11.42 7.17 -7.10
C PRO A 127 -9.94 6.80 -6.94
N PHE A 128 -9.66 5.51 -6.76
CA PHE A 128 -8.28 5.02 -6.84
C PHE A 128 -7.81 5.11 -8.29
N LYS A 129 -6.68 5.79 -8.53
CA LYS A 129 -6.16 6.02 -9.89
C LYS A 129 -4.93 5.16 -10.13
N SER A 130 -4.71 4.76 -11.37
CA SER A 130 -3.44 4.14 -11.75
C SER A 130 -2.29 5.11 -11.46
N GLY A 131 -1.24 4.64 -10.78
CA GLY A 131 -0.16 5.47 -10.26
C GLY A 131 -0.38 6.01 -8.83
N SER A 132 -1.57 5.84 -8.24
CA SER A 132 -1.75 6.00 -6.80
C SER A 132 -0.88 5.00 -6.04
N SER A 133 -0.32 5.45 -4.91
CA SER A 133 0.46 4.60 -4.01
C SER A 133 -0.21 4.55 -2.65
N ILE A 134 -0.07 3.42 -1.97
CA ILE A 134 -0.59 3.17 -0.62
C ILE A 134 0.55 2.97 0.40
N CYS A 135 1.74 3.51 0.08
CA CYS A 135 2.90 3.49 0.97
C CYS A 135 3.21 4.84 1.64
N HIS A 136 2.50 5.91 1.27
CA HIS A 136 2.69 7.21 1.93
C HIS A 136 2.05 7.22 3.31
N VAL A 137 2.61 8.02 4.20
CA VAL A 137 1.99 8.31 5.51
C VAL A 137 0.79 9.23 5.30
N SER A 138 -0.23 9.10 6.14
CA SER A 138 -1.46 9.90 6.07
C SER A 138 -1.17 11.40 6.01
N GLN A 139 -1.88 12.11 5.13
CA GLN A 139 -1.78 13.57 4.97
C GLN A 139 -2.11 14.34 6.25
N LYS A 140 -2.82 13.71 7.20
CA LYS A 140 -3.09 14.24 8.53
C LYS A 140 -1.82 14.55 9.32
N LEU A 141 -0.67 14.01 8.91
CA LEU A 141 0.64 14.21 9.51
C LEU A 141 1.49 15.26 8.79
N ASN A 142 0.92 16.07 7.89
CA ASN A 142 1.66 17.12 7.18
C ASN A 142 2.16 18.26 8.10
N THR A 143 1.61 18.38 9.30
CA THR A 143 2.00 19.34 10.35
C THR A 143 2.76 18.69 11.51
N THR A 144 3.30 17.48 11.32
CA THR A 144 4.18 16.82 12.31
C THR A 144 5.60 16.71 11.77
N SER A 145 6.52 16.07 12.50
CA SER A 145 7.86 15.72 12.02
C SER A 145 7.85 14.83 10.76
N ASP A 146 6.71 14.23 10.44
CA ASP A 146 6.57 13.17 9.45
C ASP A 146 6.18 13.68 8.06
N PHE A 147 6.08 15.00 7.89
CA PHE A 147 5.69 15.70 6.65
C PHE A 147 6.58 15.43 5.41
N LEU A 148 7.72 14.74 5.55
CA LEU A 148 8.50 14.21 4.42
C LEU A 148 7.96 12.88 3.87
N LEU A 149 7.10 12.21 4.63
CA LEU A 149 6.52 10.91 4.29
C LEU A 149 5.10 11.00 3.74
N THR A 150 4.49 12.19 3.80
CA THR A 150 3.21 12.44 3.14
C THR A 150 3.40 12.58 1.63
N TRP A 151 2.35 12.28 0.88
CA TRP A 151 2.40 12.30 -0.60
C TRP A 151 2.62 13.70 -1.18
N SER A 152 1.99 14.71 -0.59
CA SER A 152 1.92 16.05 -1.16
C SER A 152 2.39 17.11 -0.19
N ARG A 153 3.06 18.12 -0.74
CA ARG A 153 3.44 19.35 -0.06
C ARG A 153 2.59 20.49 -0.59
N GLU A 154 2.26 21.45 0.26
CA GLU A 154 1.66 22.70 -0.18
C GLU A 154 2.68 23.49 -1.03
N PRO A 155 2.32 23.88 -2.25
CA PRO A 155 3.20 24.69 -3.08
C PRO A 155 3.54 26.02 -2.42
N GLY A 156 4.80 26.45 -2.53
CA GLY A 156 5.26 27.72 -1.99
C GLY A 156 5.76 27.68 -0.55
N ILE A 157 5.70 26.52 0.13
CA ILE A 157 6.27 26.33 1.47
C ILE A 157 7.69 25.76 1.34
N THR A 158 8.65 26.45 1.97
CA THR A 158 10.04 26.03 2.10
C THR A 158 10.20 24.87 3.09
N LEU A 159 11.37 24.21 3.06
CA LEU A 159 11.66 23.15 4.05
C LEU A 159 11.68 23.73 5.47
N GLU A 160 12.28 24.90 5.63
CA GLU A 160 12.38 25.62 6.90
C GLU A 160 11.00 25.98 7.46
N GLU A 161 10.10 26.52 6.63
CA GLU A 161 8.72 26.80 7.04
C GLU A 161 7.98 25.52 7.42
N SER A 162 8.19 24.43 6.70
CA SER A 162 7.57 23.14 7.04
C SER A 162 8.07 22.60 8.38
N ILE A 163 9.36 22.76 8.69
CA ILE A 163 9.95 22.39 10.00
C ILE A 163 9.32 23.24 11.11
N GLN A 164 9.14 24.55 10.89
CA GLN A 164 8.50 25.45 11.85
C GLN A 164 7.05 25.06 12.10
N ILE A 165 6.26 24.81 11.03
CA ILE A 165 4.87 24.34 11.11
C ILE A 165 4.78 23.02 11.87
N GLY A 166 5.73 22.11 11.65
CA GLY A 166 5.78 20.78 12.25
C GLY A 166 5.91 20.77 13.78
N GLY A 167 6.41 21.84 14.39
CA GLY A 167 6.82 21.88 15.80
C GLY A 167 8.30 22.23 16.02
N ASN A 168 8.98 22.75 15.00
CA ASN A 168 10.35 23.26 15.06
C ASN A 168 11.41 22.22 15.47
N TYR A 169 11.36 21.03 14.86
CA TYR A 169 12.34 19.97 15.09
C TYR A 169 13.70 20.29 14.48
N SER A 170 14.77 19.73 15.05
CA SER A 170 16.14 19.89 14.53
C SER A 170 16.35 19.23 13.16
N SER A 171 15.52 18.25 12.80
CA SER A 171 15.50 17.60 11.50
C SER A 171 14.12 17.01 11.23
N PRO A 172 13.64 16.95 9.98
CA PRO A 172 12.53 16.10 9.62
C PRO A 172 13.01 14.65 9.64
N ILE A 173 12.38 13.82 10.47
CA ILE A 173 12.76 12.43 10.63
C ILE A 173 11.45 11.66 10.53
N GLY A 174 11.45 10.64 9.66
CA GLY A 174 10.30 9.81 9.37
C GLY A 174 9.65 9.21 10.62
N PRO A 175 8.58 8.42 10.44
CA PRO A 175 7.42 8.52 11.31
C PRO A 175 7.81 8.44 12.79
N ARG A 176 7.68 9.56 13.50
CA ARG A 176 7.88 9.73 14.94
C ARG A 176 9.22 9.25 15.49
N ILE A 177 10.31 9.36 14.72
CA ILE A 177 11.66 9.13 15.24
C ILE A 177 12.06 10.34 16.11
N TYR A 178 11.70 10.31 17.38
CA TYR A 178 12.30 11.21 18.37
C TYR A 178 13.78 10.83 18.53
N LEU A 179 14.68 11.60 17.91
CA LEU A 179 16.07 11.61 18.35
C LEU A 179 16.13 12.40 19.66
N TYR A 180 16.24 11.67 20.77
CA TYR A 180 16.57 12.25 22.08
C TYR A 180 17.95 12.91 22.06
#